data_AF-A0A2D6MET1-F1
#
_entry.id   AF-A0A2D6MET1-F1
#
_cell.length_a   1.000
_cell.length_b   1.000
_cell.length_c   1.000
_cell.angle_alpha   90.00
_cell.angle_beta   90.00
_cell.angle_gamma   90.00
#
_symmetry.space_group_name_H-M   'P 1'
#
loop_
_entity.id
_entity.type
_entity.pdbx_description
1 polymer ?
#
loop_
_entity_poly.entity_id
_entity_poly.type
_entity_poly.pdbx_seq_one_letter_code
_entity_poly.pdbx_strand_id
1 'polypeptide(L)'
;MIAKLAFSFVFLLVLMVGVVSADTLFERFEFGDNEFVDVQRFQWIAQTFTIGSTGPNENFNLTKVGLKIYRQGIPGDGIVSIREVDWLGRPTGPDLASTIFDANSLIPDGAGVWTNISIGPVVLEQDKHYALVLGTSAGTGSQYIGWRERRGLTPLYLGGHEFISSDGGGSWPIEASDRSLMFRIYGISGPIPLEDGNFGNVNITEELRVGKDIYSIGGFFEFLGSLTSRIRNIFVEEVDAITINTEKLKVDNMSVCLEDGTNCPISEERNKFVFLSNFDDYEYSEMNYAPISGQSYFREVERPSQNIMPIDCVFRKLSAFVWENECNVESSIKLKSNFESTGIEITIPPGWMGRFSDVGEYVVKEGDLVNYEFTTGNNCNLRLMSISSMCNQL
;
A
#
# COMPACT_ATOMS: atom_id res chain seq x y z
N MET A 1 -18.24 -34.19 62.74
CA MET A 1 -18.27 -34.95 61.48
C MET A 1 -19.13 -34.16 60.51
N ILE A 2 -18.60 -33.83 59.32
CA ILE A 2 -19.28 -33.16 58.19
C ILE A 2 -19.68 -31.69 58.41
N ALA A 3 -18.70 -30.79 58.31
CA ALA A 3 -18.92 -29.37 57.99
C ALA A 3 -17.64 -28.82 57.38
N LYS A 4 -17.39 -29.10 56.10
CA LYS A 4 -16.32 -28.46 55.31
C LYS A 4 -16.55 -28.75 53.83
N LEU A 5 -16.35 -27.72 53.02
CA LEU A 5 -16.40 -27.66 51.55
C LEU A 5 -17.79 -27.58 50.91
N ALA A 6 -18.45 -26.45 51.14
CA ALA A 6 -19.11 -25.74 50.04
C ALA A 6 -18.31 -24.45 49.82
N PHE A 7 -17.06 -24.59 49.37
CA PHE A 7 -16.28 -23.44 48.93
C PHE A 7 -16.79 -23.10 47.54
N SER A 8 -17.58 -22.03 47.52
CA SER A 8 -18.14 -21.35 46.37
C SER A 8 -17.22 -21.46 45.16
N PHE A 9 -17.62 -22.28 44.19
CA PHE A 9 -17.21 -22.13 42.80
C PHE A 9 -17.86 -20.82 42.34
N VAL A 10 -17.27 -19.68 42.73
CA VAL A 10 -17.53 -18.40 42.09
C VAL A 10 -17.02 -18.59 40.67
N PHE A 11 -17.96 -18.94 39.80
CA PHE A 11 -17.78 -18.99 38.37
C PHE A 11 -17.28 -17.60 37.99
N LEU A 12 -15.96 -17.47 37.81
CA LEU A 12 -15.34 -16.32 37.18
C LEU A 12 -15.80 -16.37 35.73
N LEU A 13 -17.02 -15.90 35.51
CA LEU A 13 -17.53 -15.56 34.21
C LEU A 13 -16.69 -14.36 33.77
N VAL A 14 -15.50 -14.66 33.24
CA VAL A 14 -14.75 -13.72 32.44
C VAL A 14 -15.65 -13.48 31.24
N LEU A 15 -16.45 -12.41 31.35
CA LEU A 15 -17.09 -11.80 30.20
C LEU A 15 -15.93 -11.45 29.26
N MET A 16 -15.68 -12.34 28.30
CA MET A 16 -14.98 -12.02 27.07
C MET A 16 -15.86 -11.00 26.37
N VAL A 17 -15.84 -9.75 26.85
CA VAL A 17 -16.34 -8.61 26.10
C VAL A 17 -15.34 -8.50 24.95
N GLY A 18 -15.65 -9.18 23.85
CA GLY A 18 -14.89 -9.04 22.62
C GLY A 18 -14.83 -7.55 22.33
N VAL A 19 -13.62 -6.98 22.37
CA VAL A 19 -13.41 -5.59 21.98
C VAL A 19 -13.70 -5.57 20.49
N VAL A 20 -14.91 -5.11 20.13
CA VAL A 20 -15.25 -4.88 18.73
C VAL A 20 -14.39 -3.70 18.30
N SER A 21 -13.39 -3.97 17.46
CA SER A 21 -12.59 -2.92 16.86
C SER A 21 -13.53 -2.00 16.05
N ALA A 22 -13.39 -0.70 16.24
CA ALA A 22 -14.17 0.27 15.48
C ALA A 22 -13.65 0.32 14.04
N ASP A 23 -14.55 0.41 13.07
CA ASP A 23 -14.14 0.59 11.68
C ASP A 23 -13.38 1.92 11.49
N THR A 24 -12.25 1.83 10.79
CA THR A 24 -11.43 2.94 10.33
C THR A 24 -11.82 3.31 8.89
N LEU A 25 -11.74 4.60 8.55
CA LEU A 25 -12.01 5.13 7.20
C LEU A 25 -10.70 5.18 6.40
N PHE A 26 -10.60 4.37 5.35
CA PHE A 26 -9.37 4.15 4.57
C PHE A 26 -9.29 4.99 3.30
N GLU A 27 -10.42 5.22 2.63
CA GLU A 27 -10.43 5.95 1.38
C GLU A 27 -11.78 6.65 1.21
N ARG A 28 -11.81 7.84 0.61
CA ARG A 28 -13.04 8.64 0.49
C ARG A 28 -12.98 9.72 -0.57
N PHE A 29 -14.17 10.07 -1.04
CA PHE A 29 -14.42 11.34 -1.72
C PHE A 29 -15.79 11.88 -1.28
N GLU A 30 -15.82 13.08 -0.67
CA GLU A 30 -17.00 13.59 0.05
C GLU A 30 -17.35 15.05 -0.23
N PHE A 31 -16.65 15.71 -1.17
CA PHE A 31 -16.71 17.17 -1.30
C PHE A 31 -17.42 17.63 -2.58
N GLY A 32 -18.35 18.58 -2.40
CA GLY A 32 -18.83 19.43 -3.49
C GLY A 32 -19.79 18.78 -4.48
N ASP A 33 -20.49 17.71 -4.10
CA ASP A 33 -21.45 17.05 -4.99
C ASP A 33 -22.46 18.05 -5.58
N ASN A 34 -22.66 17.97 -6.89
CA ASN A 34 -23.50 18.90 -7.65
C ASN A 34 -24.37 18.20 -8.69
N GLU A 35 -24.07 16.94 -9.03
CA GLU A 35 -24.85 16.12 -9.96
C GLU A 35 -25.04 14.70 -9.40
N PHE A 36 -25.56 13.81 -10.23
CA PHE A 36 -25.69 12.39 -9.94
C PHE A 36 -25.60 11.59 -11.23
N VAL A 37 -25.28 10.31 -11.09
CA VAL A 37 -25.39 9.31 -12.16
C VAL A 37 -26.46 8.28 -11.81
N ASP A 38 -27.22 7.88 -12.84
CA ASP A 38 -28.29 6.90 -12.72
C ASP A 38 -27.73 5.48 -12.80
N VAL A 39 -28.03 4.66 -11.79
CA VAL A 39 -27.79 3.21 -11.83
C VAL A 39 -29.12 2.49 -12.08
N GLN A 40 -29.19 1.74 -13.18
CA GLN A 40 -30.39 1.03 -13.66
C GLN A 40 -30.03 -0.39 -14.14
N ARG A 41 -31.03 -1.22 -14.46
CA ARG A 41 -30.93 -2.68 -14.67
C ARG A 41 -29.74 -3.18 -15.52
N PHE A 42 -29.26 -2.38 -16.48
CA PHE A 42 -28.10 -2.72 -17.31
C PHE A 42 -26.97 -1.70 -17.22
N GLN A 43 -27.20 -0.58 -16.55
CA GLN A 43 -26.21 0.48 -16.39
C GLN A 43 -25.58 0.36 -15.01
N TRP A 44 -24.40 -0.22 -14.96
CA TRP A 44 -23.59 -0.32 -13.74
C TRP A 44 -22.53 0.76 -13.75
N ILE A 45 -22.28 1.31 -12.59
CA ILE A 45 -21.35 2.43 -12.40
C ILE A 45 -20.23 1.96 -11.48
N ALA A 46 -19.01 2.32 -11.78
CA ALA A 46 -17.86 2.08 -10.93
C ALA A 46 -17.15 3.38 -10.59
N GLN A 47 -16.74 3.53 -9.34
CA GLN A 47 -15.71 4.48 -8.93
C GLN A 47 -14.44 3.70 -8.63
N THR A 48 -13.34 4.02 -9.29
CA THR A 48 -12.05 3.44 -8.94
C THR A 48 -11.33 4.27 -7.89
N PHE A 49 -10.50 3.61 -7.10
CA PHE A 49 -9.81 4.23 -5.97
C PHE A 49 -8.54 3.45 -5.62
N THR A 50 -7.50 4.18 -5.20
CA THR A 50 -6.25 3.60 -4.73
C THR A 50 -6.17 3.75 -3.21
N ILE A 51 -5.93 2.66 -2.49
CA ILE A 51 -5.76 2.70 -1.04
C ILE A 51 -4.59 3.63 -0.69
N GLY A 52 -4.80 4.52 0.27
CA GLY A 52 -3.80 5.49 0.71
C GLY A 52 -3.86 6.85 0.00
N SER A 53 -4.80 7.07 -0.93
CA SER A 53 -4.90 8.36 -1.64
C SER A 53 -5.41 9.47 -0.73
N THR A 54 -6.38 9.19 0.14
CA THR A 54 -6.95 10.20 1.05
C THR A 54 -6.98 9.78 2.53
N GLY A 55 -6.67 8.53 2.84
CA GLY A 55 -6.64 7.98 4.19
C GLY A 55 -5.38 7.16 4.47
N PRO A 56 -5.38 6.32 5.53
CA PRO A 56 -4.28 5.41 5.84
C PRO A 56 -3.90 4.53 4.65
N ASN A 57 -2.59 4.42 4.41
CA ASN A 57 -2.01 3.56 3.37
C ASN A 57 -1.45 2.27 3.99
N GLU A 58 -2.34 1.36 4.36
CA GLU A 58 -2.01 0.08 4.96
C GLU A 58 -2.99 -1.00 4.49
N ASN A 59 -2.62 -2.27 4.64
CA ASN A 59 -3.53 -3.37 4.36
C ASN A 59 -4.62 -3.45 5.44
N PHE A 60 -5.87 -3.71 5.04
CA PHE A 60 -6.98 -3.83 5.99
C PHE A 60 -8.06 -4.78 5.51
N ASN A 61 -8.90 -5.25 6.45
CA ASN A 61 -10.10 -6.03 6.12
C ASN A 61 -11.27 -5.08 5.89
N LEU A 62 -11.80 -5.05 4.66
CA LEU A 62 -13.01 -4.33 4.31
C LEU A 62 -14.21 -4.88 5.09
N THR A 63 -14.99 -3.98 5.71
CA THR A 63 -16.19 -4.33 6.48
C THR A 63 -17.45 -3.66 5.95
N LYS A 64 -17.31 -2.46 5.38
CA LYS A 64 -18.43 -1.70 4.82
C LYS A 64 -17.95 -0.65 3.83
N VAL A 65 -18.86 -0.22 2.98
CA VAL A 65 -18.70 0.96 2.13
C VAL A 65 -19.79 1.96 2.45
N GLY A 66 -19.49 3.25 2.34
CA GLY A 66 -20.47 4.32 2.43
C GLY A 66 -20.67 4.93 1.05
N LEU A 67 -21.92 5.00 0.58
CA LEU A 67 -22.28 5.64 -0.69
C LEU A 67 -23.24 6.79 -0.42
N LYS A 68 -23.07 7.94 -1.07
CA LYS A 68 -24.09 9.01 -1.02
C LYS A 68 -25.09 8.78 -2.15
N ILE A 69 -26.18 8.10 -1.82
CA ILE A 69 -27.16 7.58 -2.81
C ILE A 69 -28.59 7.92 -2.42
N TYR A 70 -29.49 7.89 -3.39
CA TYR A 70 -30.94 7.97 -3.21
C TYR A 70 -31.65 7.08 -4.23
N ARG A 71 -32.97 6.94 -4.10
CA ARG A 71 -33.78 6.29 -5.15
C ARG A 71 -34.67 7.27 -5.88
N GLN A 72 -34.90 6.99 -7.15
CA GLN A 72 -36.06 7.45 -7.90
C GLN A 72 -36.92 6.22 -8.21
N GLY A 73 -38.23 6.28 -7.95
CA GLY A 73 -39.13 5.16 -8.20
C GLY A 73 -38.86 3.92 -7.32
N ILE A 74 -38.90 2.73 -7.94
CA ILE A 74 -38.71 1.40 -7.31
C ILE A 74 -37.55 0.71 -8.06
N PRO A 75 -36.29 0.93 -7.67
CA PRO A 75 -35.13 0.45 -8.42
C PRO A 75 -34.92 -1.07 -8.34
N GLY A 76 -35.51 -1.76 -7.36
CA GLY A 76 -35.25 -3.17 -7.07
C GLY A 76 -34.18 -3.35 -6.01
N ASP A 77 -33.35 -4.39 -6.17
CA ASP A 77 -32.22 -4.64 -5.28
C ASP A 77 -30.97 -3.96 -5.82
N GLY A 78 -30.25 -3.24 -4.96
CA GLY A 78 -28.93 -2.71 -5.28
C GLY A 78 -27.86 -3.78 -5.08
N ILE A 79 -26.86 -3.79 -5.95
CA ILE A 79 -25.70 -4.68 -5.90
C ILE A 79 -24.47 -3.81 -5.71
N VAL A 80 -23.68 -4.09 -4.68
CA VAL A 80 -22.40 -3.40 -4.47
C VAL A 80 -21.29 -4.43 -4.46
N SER A 81 -20.23 -4.19 -5.22
CA SER A 81 -19.06 -5.06 -5.20
C SER A 81 -17.74 -4.30 -5.26
N ILE A 82 -16.68 -4.97 -4.81
CA ILE A 82 -15.29 -4.55 -5.00
C ILE A 82 -14.66 -5.46 -6.05
N ARG A 83 -13.93 -4.87 -7.01
CA ARG A 83 -13.17 -5.59 -8.03
C ARG A 83 -11.74 -5.07 -8.12
N GLU A 84 -10.86 -5.90 -8.66
CA GLU A 84 -9.57 -5.41 -9.19
C GLU A 84 -9.81 -4.56 -10.44
N VAL A 85 -8.79 -3.82 -10.85
CA VAL A 85 -8.79 -3.07 -12.11
C VAL A 85 -7.69 -3.56 -13.05
N ASP A 86 -7.91 -3.39 -14.35
CA ASP A 86 -6.88 -3.66 -15.35
C ASP A 86 -5.88 -2.50 -15.48
N TRP A 87 -4.92 -2.64 -16.40
CA TRP A 87 -3.87 -1.63 -16.63
C TRP A 87 -4.40 -0.29 -17.17
N LEU A 88 -5.66 -0.21 -17.59
CA LEU A 88 -6.36 1.02 -17.96
C LEU A 88 -7.24 1.56 -16.81
N GLY A 89 -7.16 0.95 -15.62
CA GLY A 89 -7.99 1.29 -14.48
C GLY A 89 -9.43 0.79 -14.57
N ARG A 90 -9.79 -0.07 -15.54
CA ARG A 90 -11.18 -0.55 -15.70
C ARG A 90 -11.45 -1.72 -14.76
N PRO A 91 -12.65 -1.83 -14.15
CA PRO A 91 -12.99 -2.99 -13.35
C PRO A 91 -12.81 -4.30 -14.15
N THR A 92 -12.13 -5.28 -13.56
CA THR A 92 -11.82 -6.57 -14.20
C THR A 92 -11.92 -7.72 -13.21
N GLY A 93 -12.02 -8.94 -13.73
CA GLY A 93 -12.08 -10.16 -12.93
C GLY A 93 -13.39 -10.35 -12.15
N PRO A 94 -13.45 -11.38 -11.28
CA PRO A 94 -14.58 -11.62 -10.39
C PRO A 94 -14.69 -10.56 -9.28
N ASP A 95 -15.86 -10.48 -8.64
CA ASP A 95 -16.03 -9.69 -7.42
C ASP A 95 -15.12 -10.24 -6.30
N LEU A 96 -14.27 -9.40 -5.72
CA LEU A 96 -13.48 -9.71 -4.53
C LEU A 96 -14.37 -9.79 -3.28
N ALA A 97 -15.37 -8.91 -3.23
CA ALA A 97 -16.47 -8.96 -2.28
C ALA A 97 -17.72 -8.39 -2.96
N SER A 98 -18.90 -8.89 -2.58
CA SER A 98 -20.18 -8.44 -3.15
C SER A 98 -21.29 -8.58 -2.13
N THR A 99 -22.28 -7.71 -2.21
CA THR A 99 -23.47 -7.74 -1.36
C THR A 99 -24.68 -7.18 -2.10
N ILE A 100 -25.86 -7.56 -1.61
CA ILE A 100 -27.15 -7.10 -2.13
C ILE A 100 -27.87 -6.35 -1.01
N PHE A 101 -28.48 -5.21 -1.35
CA PHE A 101 -29.28 -4.43 -0.41
C PHE A 101 -30.61 -4.01 -1.05
N ASP A 102 -31.66 -3.78 -0.24
CA ASP A 102 -32.96 -3.32 -0.74
C ASP A 102 -32.89 -1.84 -1.14
N ALA A 103 -32.70 -1.55 -2.42
CA ALA A 103 -32.62 -0.19 -2.91
C ALA A 103 -33.99 0.52 -2.92
N ASN A 104 -35.10 -0.20 -2.75
CA ASN A 104 -36.42 0.41 -2.58
C ASN A 104 -36.58 1.06 -1.20
N SER A 105 -35.77 0.66 -0.23
CA SER A 105 -35.74 1.24 1.12
C SER A 105 -34.98 2.58 1.20
N LEU A 106 -34.24 2.95 0.14
CA LEU A 106 -33.52 4.22 0.10
C LEU A 106 -34.47 5.42 0.24
N ILE A 107 -33.94 6.50 0.80
CA ILE A 107 -34.67 7.76 0.90
C ILE A 107 -34.77 8.38 -0.51
N PRO A 108 -35.97 8.76 -0.99
CA PRO A 108 -36.15 9.38 -2.30
C PRO A 108 -35.83 10.88 -2.27
N ASP A 109 -34.62 11.23 -1.84
CA ASP A 109 -34.14 12.61 -1.76
C ASP A 109 -33.02 12.83 -2.79
N GLY A 110 -33.25 13.69 -3.78
CA GLY A 110 -32.28 13.97 -4.85
C GLY A 110 -30.94 14.51 -4.35
N ALA A 111 -30.85 15.01 -3.10
CA ALA A 111 -29.58 15.41 -2.47
C ALA A 111 -28.69 14.20 -2.09
N GLY A 112 -29.25 12.99 -2.06
CA GLY A 112 -28.57 11.79 -1.61
C GLY A 112 -28.37 11.73 -0.09
N VAL A 113 -28.37 10.52 0.46
CA VAL A 113 -28.05 10.25 1.86
C VAL A 113 -26.89 9.26 1.93
N TRP A 114 -25.95 9.52 2.82
CA TRP A 114 -24.86 8.57 3.11
C TRP A 114 -25.45 7.27 3.67
N THR A 115 -25.38 6.22 2.87
CA THR A 115 -25.86 4.88 3.19
C THR A 115 -24.65 3.97 3.39
N ASN A 116 -24.51 3.41 4.60
CA ASN A 116 -23.48 2.45 4.91
C ASN A 116 -23.99 1.05 4.57
N ILE A 117 -23.23 0.32 3.77
CA ILE A 117 -23.58 -1.00 3.25
C ILE A 117 -22.48 -1.96 3.68
N SER A 118 -22.82 -2.94 4.51
CA SER A 118 -21.89 -3.99 4.94
C SER A 118 -21.47 -4.87 3.76
N ILE A 119 -20.16 -5.06 3.60
CA ILE A 119 -19.56 -5.85 2.52
C ILE A 119 -18.27 -6.50 3.04
N GLY A 120 -17.99 -7.72 2.58
CA GLY A 120 -16.79 -8.47 2.97
C GLY A 120 -17.08 -9.65 3.91
N PRO A 121 -16.04 -10.21 4.55
CA PRO A 121 -14.67 -9.67 4.64
C PRO A 121 -13.83 -9.90 3.36
N VAL A 122 -13.03 -8.90 2.98
CA VAL A 122 -11.93 -9.06 2.01
C VAL A 122 -10.77 -8.15 2.39
N VAL A 123 -9.53 -8.61 2.18
CA VAL A 123 -8.34 -7.78 2.40
C VAL A 123 -8.13 -6.88 1.21
N LEU A 124 -8.03 -5.58 1.45
CA LEU A 124 -7.56 -4.60 0.47
C LEU A 124 -6.13 -4.21 0.83
N GLU A 125 -5.27 -4.19 -0.19
CA GLU A 125 -3.84 -3.93 -0.05
C GLU A 125 -3.55 -2.43 -0.20
N GLN A 126 -2.58 -1.95 0.55
CA GLN A 126 -2.01 -0.60 0.42
C GLN A 126 -1.48 -0.37 -1.00
N ASP A 127 -1.50 0.88 -1.48
CA ASP A 127 -1.05 1.29 -2.82
C ASP A 127 -1.72 0.55 -4.02
N LYS A 128 -2.72 -0.30 -3.77
CA LYS A 128 -3.39 -1.07 -4.82
C LYS A 128 -4.67 -0.37 -5.29
N HIS A 129 -4.88 -0.44 -6.60
CA HIS A 129 -6.02 0.17 -7.28
C HIS A 129 -7.19 -0.82 -7.37
N TYR A 130 -8.38 -0.37 -6.97
CA TYR A 130 -9.61 -1.16 -6.96
C TYR A 130 -10.77 -0.39 -7.59
N ALA A 131 -11.86 -1.11 -7.89
CA ALA A 131 -13.13 -0.56 -8.32
C ALA A 131 -14.23 -0.85 -7.30
N LEU A 132 -14.97 0.19 -6.91
CA LEU A 132 -16.23 0.11 -6.19
C LEU A 132 -17.38 0.19 -7.20
N VAL A 133 -18.07 -0.92 -7.40
CA VAL A 133 -19.12 -1.09 -8.41
C VAL A 133 -20.49 -1.02 -7.74
N LEU A 134 -21.41 -0.24 -8.32
CA LEU A 134 -22.82 -0.17 -7.98
C LEU A 134 -23.67 -0.57 -9.20
N GLY A 135 -24.51 -1.58 -9.02
CA GLY A 135 -25.52 -2.03 -9.97
C GLY A 135 -26.90 -2.14 -9.33
N THR A 136 -27.90 -2.50 -10.13
CA THR A 136 -29.23 -2.86 -9.62
C THR A 136 -29.83 -4.01 -10.43
N SER A 137 -30.65 -4.84 -9.78
CA SER A 137 -31.33 -5.99 -10.40
C SER A 137 -32.52 -5.59 -11.27
N ALA A 138 -33.05 -4.38 -11.08
CA ALA A 138 -34.18 -3.85 -11.83
C ALA A 138 -34.00 -2.35 -12.12
N GLY A 139 -35.08 -1.69 -12.51
CA GLY A 139 -35.04 -0.27 -12.85
C GLY A 139 -35.13 0.03 -14.34
N THR A 140 -35.53 1.27 -14.62
CA THR A 140 -35.75 1.87 -15.93
C THR A 140 -35.36 3.35 -15.85
N GLY A 141 -35.48 4.12 -16.93
CA GLY A 141 -35.17 5.56 -16.90
C GLY A 141 -35.97 6.41 -15.89
N SER A 142 -37.00 5.85 -15.23
CA SER A 142 -37.74 6.51 -14.13
C SER A 142 -37.62 5.79 -12.78
N GLN A 143 -36.83 4.72 -12.73
CA GLN A 143 -36.66 3.84 -11.58
C GLN A 143 -35.17 3.49 -11.44
N TYR A 144 -34.43 4.22 -10.64
CA TYR A 144 -32.97 4.11 -10.57
C TYR A 144 -32.43 4.44 -9.16
N ILE A 145 -31.20 4.02 -8.90
CA ILE A 145 -30.40 4.50 -7.76
C ILE A 145 -29.60 5.69 -8.28
N GLY A 146 -29.79 6.87 -7.69
CA GLY A 146 -28.99 8.04 -8.01
C GLY A 146 -27.74 8.07 -7.14
N TRP A 147 -26.56 7.92 -7.72
CA TRP A 147 -25.29 8.06 -7.01
C TRP A 147 -24.78 9.47 -7.18
N ARG A 148 -24.68 10.21 -6.06
CA ARG A 148 -24.21 11.59 -6.07
C ARG A 148 -22.78 11.66 -6.57
N GLU A 149 -22.52 12.65 -7.42
CA GLU A 149 -21.21 12.90 -7.99
C GLU A 149 -20.84 14.37 -7.91
N ARG A 150 -19.54 14.62 -7.98
CA ARG A 150 -19.00 15.90 -8.38
C ARG A 150 -18.72 15.84 -9.88
N ARG A 151 -19.33 16.75 -10.63
CA ARG A 151 -18.99 16.99 -12.03
C ARG A 151 -18.24 18.31 -12.21
N GLY A 152 -17.17 18.29 -13.00
CA GLY A 152 -16.37 19.48 -13.33
C GLY A 152 -15.24 19.18 -14.32
N LEU A 153 -14.66 20.24 -14.89
CA LEU A 153 -13.63 20.11 -15.94
C LEU A 153 -12.34 19.40 -15.51
N THR A 154 -12.15 19.20 -14.21
CA THR A 154 -11.00 18.50 -13.63
C THR A 154 -11.52 17.50 -12.59
N PRO A 155 -11.20 16.20 -12.71
CA PRO A 155 -11.53 15.23 -11.67
C PRO A 155 -10.82 15.68 -10.38
N LEU A 156 -11.59 15.81 -9.30
CA LEU A 156 -11.05 16.24 -8.00
C LEU A 156 -10.49 15.06 -7.22
N TYR A 157 -11.00 13.87 -7.47
CA TYR A 157 -10.47 12.66 -6.89
C TYR A 157 -9.35 12.10 -7.78
N LEU A 158 -8.10 12.30 -7.36
CA LEU A 158 -6.92 11.87 -8.11
C LEU A 158 -6.64 10.36 -8.00
N GLY A 159 -7.26 9.69 -7.02
CA GLY A 159 -7.06 8.26 -6.76
C GLY A 159 -7.82 7.33 -7.71
N GLY A 160 -8.63 7.86 -8.65
CA GLY A 160 -9.32 7.03 -9.63
C GLY A 160 -10.39 7.76 -10.43
N HIS A 161 -11.15 6.99 -11.21
CA HIS A 161 -12.01 7.44 -12.30
C HIS A 161 -13.39 6.78 -12.22
N GLU A 162 -14.40 7.41 -12.81
CA GLU A 162 -15.69 6.78 -13.06
C GLU A 162 -15.63 5.91 -14.31
N PHE A 163 -16.21 4.71 -14.22
CA PHE A 163 -16.49 3.87 -15.37
C PHE A 163 -17.97 3.51 -15.45
N ILE A 164 -18.47 3.40 -16.68
CA ILE A 164 -19.86 3.05 -16.97
C ILE A 164 -19.87 1.76 -17.80
N SER A 165 -20.67 0.80 -17.33
CA SER A 165 -20.99 -0.43 -18.05
C SER A 165 -22.46 -0.39 -18.47
N SER A 166 -22.76 -0.73 -19.72
CA SER A 166 -24.13 -0.81 -20.25
C SER A 166 -24.66 -2.24 -20.40
N ASP A 167 -23.91 -3.23 -19.92
CA ASP A 167 -24.21 -4.67 -20.06
C ASP A 167 -24.20 -5.40 -18.71
N GLY A 168 -24.43 -4.67 -17.61
CA GLY A 168 -24.47 -5.26 -16.26
C GLY A 168 -23.11 -5.66 -15.71
N GLY A 169 -22.06 -4.90 -16.03
CA GLY A 169 -20.69 -5.12 -15.56
C GLY A 169 -19.91 -6.17 -16.35
N GLY A 170 -20.37 -6.54 -17.55
CA GLY A 170 -19.68 -7.45 -18.47
C GLY A 170 -18.52 -6.76 -19.21
N SER A 171 -18.67 -5.47 -19.52
CA SER A 171 -17.63 -4.62 -20.09
C SER A 171 -17.69 -3.19 -19.54
N TRP A 172 -16.54 -2.51 -19.55
CA TRP A 172 -16.36 -1.15 -19.01
C TRP A 172 -15.71 -0.22 -20.04
N PRO A 173 -16.39 0.07 -21.17
CA PRO A 173 -15.77 0.80 -22.29
C PRO A 173 -15.72 2.32 -22.08
N ILE A 174 -16.49 2.87 -21.15
CA ILE A 174 -16.67 4.31 -20.98
C ILE A 174 -15.98 4.74 -19.70
N GLU A 175 -14.96 5.60 -19.85
CA GLU A 175 -14.38 6.38 -18.77
C GLU A 175 -15.00 7.78 -18.79
N ALA A 176 -15.53 8.24 -17.65
CA ALA A 176 -15.95 9.63 -17.49
C ALA A 176 -14.87 10.39 -16.72
N SER A 177 -14.04 11.13 -17.45
CA SER A 177 -12.90 11.86 -16.87
C SER A 177 -13.29 13.13 -16.12
N ASP A 178 -14.54 13.61 -16.25
CA ASP A 178 -15.03 14.85 -15.64
C ASP A 178 -15.83 14.63 -14.35
N ARG A 179 -15.78 13.42 -13.78
CA ARG A 179 -16.67 12.98 -12.68
C ARG A 179 -15.93 12.27 -11.56
N SER A 180 -16.42 12.47 -10.34
CA SER A 180 -15.95 11.77 -9.14
C SER A 180 -17.15 11.46 -8.25
N LEU A 181 -17.39 10.17 -8.01
CA LEU A 181 -18.55 9.68 -7.25
C LEU A 181 -18.31 9.79 -5.75
N MET A 182 -19.38 10.02 -4.98
CA MET A 182 -19.28 10.20 -3.53
C MET A 182 -19.21 8.84 -2.83
N PHE A 183 -18.08 8.50 -2.22
CA PHE A 183 -17.85 7.20 -1.58
C PHE A 183 -16.98 7.28 -0.32
N ARG A 184 -17.03 6.21 0.47
CA ARG A 184 -16.22 5.93 1.67
C ARG A 184 -15.90 4.44 1.74
N ILE A 185 -14.66 4.10 2.05
CA ILE A 185 -14.19 2.73 2.25
C ILE A 185 -13.80 2.55 3.71
N TYR A 186 -14.39 1.57 4.39
CA TYR A 186 -14.15 1.32 5.80
C TYR A 186 -13.66 -0.10 6.04
N GLY A 187 -12.85 -0.26 7.07
CA GLY A 187 -12.40 -1.58 7.48
C GLY A 187 -11.73 -1.58 8.84
N ILE A 188 -11.15 -2.73 9.19
CA ILE A 188 -10.42 -2.91 10.44
C ILE A 188 -8.96 -3.15 10.10
N SER A 189 -8.10 -2.25 10.58
CA SER A 189 -6.65 -2.46 10.61
C SER A 189 -6.34 -3.65 11.52
N GLY A 190 -5.50 -4.55 11.06
CA GLY A 190 -5.04 -5.65 11.89
C GLY A 190 -4.37 -6.74 11.10
N PRO A 191 -3.60 -7.62 11.77
CA PRO A 191 -3.05 -8.80 11.14
C PRO A 191 -4.18 -9.53 10.44
N ILE A 192 -4.01 -9.78 9.14
CA ILE A 192 -4.93 -10.55 8.32
C ILE A 192 -5.25 -11.82 9.13
N PRO A 193 -6.51 -12.04 9.55
CA PRO A 193 -6.88 -13.27 10.20
C PRO A 193 -6.51 -14.38 9.23
N LEU A 194 -5.46 -15.15 9.55
CA LEU A 194 -5.18 -16.37 8.82
C LEU A 194 -6.44 -17.22 8.98
N GLU A 195 -7.18 -17.44 7.90
CA GLU A 195 -8.42 -18.24 7.92
C GLU A 195 -8.15 -19.52 8.72
N ASP A 196 -8.94 -19.72 9.77
CA ASP A 196 -8.78 -20.82 10.70
C ASP A 196 -8.77 -22.18 9.96
N GLY A 197 -7.67 -22.92 10.13
CA GLY A 197 -7.84 -24.30 10.60
C GLY A 197 -7.71 -25.46 9.63
N ASN A 198 -6.77 -25.43 8.68
CA ASN A 198 -6.12 -26.67 8.26
C ASN A 198 -4.60 -26.50 8.13
N PHE A 199 -3.93 -26.27 9.26
CA PHE A 199 -2.50 -26.50 9.37
C PHE A 199 -2.24 -28.01 9.44
N GLY A 200 -2.50 -28.72 8.34
CA GLY A 200 -2.00 -30.07 8.17
C GLY A 200 -0.48 -30.03 8.29
N ASN A 201 0.07 -30.63 9.34
CA ASN A 201 1.51 -30.76 9.63
C ASN A 201 2.37 -29.73 8.90
N VAL A 202 2.32 -28.47 9.34
CA VAL A 202 3.23 -27.46 8.81
C VAL A 202 4.62 -27.84 9.30
N ASN A 203 5.38 -28.52 8.44
CA ASN A 203 6.82 -28.48 8.49
C ASN A 203 7.20 -27.03 8.22
N ILE A 204 7.34 -26.23 9.27
CA ILE A 204 7.87 -24.88 9.17
C ILE A 204 9.36 -25.03 8.81
N THR A 205 9.63 -25.10 7.52
CA THR A 205 10.99 -25.02 6.96
C THR A 205 11.36 -23.60 6.55
N GLU A 206 10.42 -22.63 6.64
CA GLU A 206 10.66 -21.23 6.27
C GLU A 206 10.19 -20.24 7.33
N GLU A 207 10.90 -19.11 7.41
CA GLU A 207 10.93 -18.07 8.43
C GLU A 207 9.57 -17.64 9.02
N LEU A 208 9.47 -17.65 10.35
CA LEU A 208 8.44 -16.94 11.10
C LEU A 208 8.95 -15.54 11.47
N ARG A 209 8.43 -14.49 10.82
CA ARG A 209 8.68 -13.09 11.21
C ARG A 209 7.56 -12.60 12.10
N VAL A 210 7.88 -12.22 13.33
CA VAL A 210 6.91 -11.74 14.32
C VAL A 210 7.00 -10.22 14.37
N GLY A 211 5.91 -9.53 14.04
CA GLY A 211 5.81 -8.08 14.03
C GLY A 211 5.79 -7.43 15.42
N LYS A 212 5.95 -6.10 15.40
CA LYS A 212 6.52 -5.22 16.42
C LYS A 212 5.75 -5.03 17.76
N ASP A 213 4.53 -5.54 17.91
CA ASP A 213 3.72 -5.21 19.10
C ASP A 213 3.33 -6.46 19.91
N ILE A 214 4.21 -6.85 20.86
CA ILE A 214 3.84 -7.80 21.93
C ILE A 214 4.03 -7.12 23.29
N TYR A 215 3.07 -6.29 23.68
CA TYR A 215 3.00 -5.75 25.03
C TYR A 215 2.43 -6.80 26.01
N SER A 216 3.32 -7.33 26.85
CA SER A 216 3.11 -8.27 27.98
C SER A 216 3.10 -9.77 27.65
N ILE A 217 4.29 -10.36 27.64
CA ILE A 217 4.50 -11.81 27.51
C ILE A 217 4.51 -12.46 28.90
N GLY A 218 3.34 -12.85 29.38
CA GLY A 218 3.20 -14.00 30.26
C GLY A 218 2.89 -15.29 29.47
N GLY A 219 2.11 -15.18 28.39
CA GLY A 219 1.52 -16.35 27.72
C GLY A 219 2.26 -16.94 26.52
N PHE A 220 3.09 -16.16 25.81
CA PHE A 220 3.70 -16.64 24.55
C PHE A 220 4.70 -17.78 24.77
N PHE A 221 5.55 -17.70 25.81
CA PHE A 221 6.50 -18.77 26.11
C PHE A 221 5.86 -19.98 26.78
N GLU A 222 4.79 -19.81 27.55
CA GLU A 222 4.01 -20.95 28.09
C GLU A 222 3.32 -21.74 26.97
N PHE A 223 2.81 -21.05 25.95
CA PHE A 223 2.21 -21.67 24.77
C PHE A 223 3.25 -22.46 23.93
N LEU A 224 4.47 -21.92 23.78
CA LEU A 224 5.55 -22.65 23.10
C LEU A 224 6.03 -23.88 23.88
N GLY A 225 5.95 -23.84 25.22
CA GLY A 225 6.30 -24.98 26.09
C GLY A 225 5.38 -26.20 25.93
N SER A 226 4.16 -26.04 25.39
CA SER A 226 3.24 -27.16 25.15
C SER A 226 3.37 -27.82 23.77
N LEU A 227 4.19 -27.27 22.87
CA LEU A 227 4.44 -27.84 21.56
C LEU A 227 5.70 -28.72 21.61
N THR A 228 5.64 -29.93 21.04
CA THR A 228 6.81 -30.83 20.86
C THR A 228 7.79 -30.34 19.77
N SER A 229 7.67 -29.09 19.33
CA SER A 229 8.37 -28.50 18.20
C SER A 229 9.73 -27.93 18.62
N ARG A 230 10.77 -28.20 17.82
CA ARG A 230 12.04 -27.45 17.88
C ARG A 230 11.91 -26.18 17.04
N ILE A 231 12.04 -25.01 17.67
CA ILE A 231 12.19 -23.74 16.96
C ILE A 231 13.65 -23.63 16.53
N ARG A 232 13.92 -23.43 15.23
CA ARG A 232 15.30 -23.25 14.72
C ARG A 232 15.73 -21.79 14.76
N ASN A 233 14.89 -20.88 14.30
CA ASN A 233 15.22 -19.46 14.17
C ASN A 233 14.08 -18.62 14.78
N ILE A 234 14.43 -17.62 15.58
CA ILE A 234 13.54 -16.55 16.06
C ILE A 234 14.23 -15.25 15.71
N PHE A 235 13.56 -14.39 14.92
CA PHE A 235 14.02 -13.04 14.65
C PHE A 235 13.13 -12.07 15.43
N VAL A 236 13.75 -11.21 16.23
CA VAL A 236 13.07 -10.17 17.00
C VAL A 236 13.64 -8.83 16.56
N GLU A 237 12.78 -7.96 16.03
CA GLU A 237 13.19 -6.63 15.55
C GLU A 237 13.44 -5.65 16.70
N GLU A 238 12.67 -5.74 17.78
CA GLU A 238 12.80 -4.87 18.96
C GLU A 238 12.43 -5.63 20.23
N VAL A 239 13.27 -5.58 21.27
CA VAL A 239 13.02 -6.20 22.57
C VAL A 239 12.94 -5.11 23.63
N ASP A 240 11.73 -4.68 23.96
CA ASP A 240 11.48 -3.85 25.14
C ASP A 240 11.34 -4.72 26.37
N ALA A 241 12.44 -4.93 27.10
CA ALA A 241 12.45 -5.68 28.33
C ALA A 241 13.12 -4.91 29.47
N ILE A 242 12.45 -4.87 30.63
CA ILE A 242 12.93 -4.21 31.85
C ILE A 242 14.23 -4.86 32.37
N THR A 243 14.51 -6.12 32.02
CA THR A 243 15.76 -6.81 32.36
C THR A 243 16.06 -7.88 31.32
N ILE A 244 17.09 -7.68 30.49
CA ILE A 244 17.63 -8.71 29.58
C ILE A 244 18.88 -9.30 30.23
N ASN A 245 18.92 -10.63 30.39
CA ASN A 245 20.17 -11.30 30.73
C ASN A 245 21.01 -11.46 29.45
N THR A 246 21.96 -10.54 29.27
CA THR A 246 22.75 -10.39 28.05
C THR A 246 23.71 -11.56 27.79
N GLU A 247 24.08 -12.35 28.82
CA GLU A 247 24.94 -13.54 28.65
C GLU A 247 24.30 -14.66 27.80
N LYS A 248 22.98 -14.56 27.53
CA LYS A 248 22.22 -15.56 26.77
C LYS A 248 21.79 -15.10 25.38
N LEU A 249 22.06 -13.85 24.98
CA LEU A 249 21.69 -13.39 23.65
C LEU A 249 22.76 -13.82 22.65
N LYS A 250 22.56 -15.00 22.06
CA LYS A 250 23.41 -15.54 21.00
C LYS A 250 22.59 -15.90 19.77
N VAL A 251 23.08 -15.55 18.59
CA VAL A 251 22.56 -16.01 17.29
C VAL A 251 23.62 -16.91 16.69
N ASP A 252 23.31 -18.19 16.44
CA ASP A 252 24.27 -19.19 15.97
C ASP A 252 25.58 -19.24 16.80
N ASN A 253 25.45 -19.18 18.12
CA ASN A 253 26.56 -19.15 19.09
C ASN A 253 27.41 -17.86 19.09
N MET A 254 27.11 -16.89 18.22
CA MET A 254 27.75 -15.57 18.18
C MET A 254 27.00 -14.58 19.07
N SER A 255 27.74 -13.67 19.72
CA SER A 255 27.14 -12.66 20.59
C SER A 255 26.51 -11.54 19.75
N VAL A 256 25.36 -11.00 20.16
CA VAL A 256 24.69 -9.89 19.47
C VAL A 256 25.09 -8.58 20.14
N CYS A 257 25.69 -7.66 19.37
CA CYS A 257 26.06 -6.33 19.86
C CYS A 257 24.81 -5.52 20.16
N LEU A 258 24.70 -5.04 21.39
CA LEU A 258 23.62 -4.15 21.82
C LEU A 258 24.03 -2.69 21.57
N GLU A 259 23.05 -1.78 21.49
CA GLU A 259 23.29 -0.35 21.24
C GLU A 259 24.21 0.31 22.28
N ASP A 260 24.21 -0.20 23.52
CA ASP A 260 25.09 0.28 24.59
C ASP A 260 26.55 -0.21 24.46
N GLY A 261 26.87 -0.96 23.40
CA GLY A 261 28.19 -1.50 23.13
C GLY A 261 28.51 -2.79 23.88
N THR A 262 27.54 -3.39 24.58
CA THR A 262 27.73 -4.68 25.27
C THR A 262 27.42 -5.86 24.34
N ASN A 263 27.97 -7.04 24.67
CA ASN A 263 27.72 -8.31 23.97
C ASN A 263 28.11 -8.32 22.47
N CYS A 264 28.99 -7.43 22.02
CA CYS A 264 29.40 -7.32 20.62
C CYS A 264 30.30 -8.49 20.18
N PRO A 265 30.04 -9.10 19.01
CA PRO A 265 30.94 -10.08 18.43
C PRO A 265 32.24 -9.39 18.01
N ILE A 266 33.35 -10.08 18.19
CA ILE A 266 34.66 -9.63 17.73
C ILE A 266 34.70 -9.63 16.19
N SER A 267 35.56 -8.79 15.61
CA SER A 267 35.41 -8.13 14.30
C SER A 267 35.16 -8.96 13.02
N GLU A 268 35.11 -10.28 13.07
CA GLU A 268 35.05 -11.13 11.86
C GLU A 268 33.61 -11.52 11.40
N GLU A 269 32.54 -11.08 12.09
CA GLU A 269 31.19 -11.70 11.95
C GLU A 269 30.03 -10.78 11.46
N ARG A 270 30.29 -9.56 10.94
CA ARG A 270 29.23 -8.62 10.48
C ARG A 270 29.12 -8.61 8.94
N ASN A 271 28.02 -9.07 8.30
CA ASN A 271 27.54 -8.60 6.97
C ASN A 271 26.32 -9.41 6.43
N LYS A 272 25.17 -8.76 6.13
CA LYS A 272 24.16 -9.16 5.11
C LYS A 272 22.99 -8.14 4.95
N PHE A 273 22.87 -7.57 3.74
CA PHE A 273 21.82 -6.72 3.12
C PHE A 273 21.72 -5.20 3.44
N VAL A 274 21.70 -4.38 2.36
CA VAL A 274 21.44 -2.93 2.34
C VAL A 274 20.49 -2.62 1.17
N PHE A 275 19.38 -1.93 1.42
CA PHE A 275 18.44 -1.43 0.40
C PHE A 275 18.52 0.11 0.34
N LEU A 276 18.48 0.70 -0.86
CA LEU A 276 18.53 2.15 -1.08
C LEU A 276 17.39 2.58 -2.01
N SER A 277 16.50 3.47 -1.56
CA SER A 277 15.44 4.08 -2.36
C SER A 277 15.24 5.54 -1.97
N ASN A 278 14.85 6.37 -2.95
CA ASN A 278 14.48 7.78 -2.77
C ASN A 278 13.19 8.10 -3.57
N PHE A 279 12.29 8.87 -2.97
CA PHE A 279 11.05 9.38 -3.57
C PHE A 279 10.98 10.88 -3.31
N ASP A 280 11.00 11.72 -4.35
CA ASP A 280 10.80 13.18 -4.24
C ASP A 280 10.56 13.79 -5.64
N ASP A 281 9.85 14.93 -5.70
CA ASP A 281 9.63 15.75 -6.90
C ASP A 281 10.80 16.72 -7.11
N TYR A 282 11.47 16.65 -8.26
CA TYR A 282 12.61 17.52 -8.58
C TYR A 282 12.38 18.32 -9.86
N GLU A 283 12.80 19.59 -9.87
CA GLU A 283 12.79 20.48 -11.05
C GLU A 283 14.24 20.87 -11.39
N TYR A 284 14.74 20.39 -12.52
CA TYR A 284 16.14 20.57 -12.93
C TYR A 284 16.26 21.54 -14.11
N SER A 285 17.15 22.53 -14.02
CA SER A 285 17.36 23.55 -15.08
C SER A 285 18.77 23.62 -15.66
N GLU A 286 19.72 22.74 -15.28
CA GLU A 286 21.07 22.55 -15.86
C GLU A 286 21.73 21.28 -15.24
N MET A 287 22.98 20.91 -15.59
CA MET A 287 23.67 19.72 -15.04
C MET A 287 23.61 19.69 -13.51
N ASN A 288 23.12 18.59 -12.93
CA ASN A 288 22.91 18.47 -11.47
C ASN A 288 23.28 17.06 -10.98
N TYR A 289 23.56 16.92 -9.67
CA TYR A 289 23.84 15.65 -9.00
C TYR A 289 22.84 15.42 -7.85
N ALA A 290 22.38 14.18 -7.60
CA ALA A 290 21.38 13.89 -6.56
C ALA A 290 21.72 12.66 -5.66
N PRO A 291 21.48 12.74 -4.34
CA PRO A 291 21.78 11.65 -3.40
C PRO A 291 21.07 10.33 -3.74
N ILE A 292 21.73 9.24 -3.35
CA ILE A 292 21.15 7.89 -3.34
C ILE A 292 20.29 7.63 -2.09
N SER A 293 20.29 8.54 -1.09
CA SER A 293 19.33 8.56 0.02
C SER A 293 19.23 9.94 0.70
N GLY A 294 18.03 10.50 0.83
CA GLY A 294 17.74 11.70 1.63
C GLY A 294 17.14 12.88 0.85
N GLN A 295 16.27 13.64 1.52
CA GLN A 295 15.68 14.90 1.04
C GLN A 295 16.75 15.96 0.82
N SER A 296 16.70 16.65 -0.31
CA SER A 296 17.56 17.80 -0.58
C SER A 296 16.79 18.93 -1.25
N TYR A 297 16.64 20.06 -0.54
CA TYR A 297 16.30 21.36 -1.11
C TYR A 297 17.57 21.97 -1.71
N PHE A 298 17.58 22.36 -3.00
CA PHE A 298 18.71 23.14 -3.52
C PHE A 298 18.34 24.36 -4.36
N ARG A 299 19.19 25.37 -4.13
CA ARG A 299 19.30 26.67 -4.80
C ARG A 299 20.78 26.79 -5.21
N GLU A 300 21.05 26.81 -6.51
CA GLU A 300 22.25 27.25 -7.27
C GLU A 300 23.69 26.94 -6.80
N VAL A 301 23.97 26.23 -5.70
CA VAL A 301 25.34 25.82 -5.35
C VAL A 301 25.36 24.37 -4.85
N GLU A 302 25.99 23.50 -5.64
CA GLU A 302 26.17 22.06 -5.40
C GLU A 302 26.75 21.75 -4.01
N ARG A 303 26.14 20.78 -3.31
CA ARG A 303 26.90 19.86 -2.45
C ARG A 303 26.49 18.44 -2.80
N PRO A 304 27.40 17.58 -3.29
CA PRO A 304 27.07 16.20 -3.56
C PRO A 304 26.88 15.47 -2.23
N SER A 305 25.66 15.10 -1.93
CA SER A 305 25.37 14.07 -0.94
C SER A 305 25.78 12.72 -1.54
N GLN A 306 26.96 12.27 -1.16
CA GLN A 306 27.58 11.05 -1.66
C GLN A 306 27.27 9.90 -0.71
N ASN A 307 26.95 8.74 -1.26
CA ASN A 307 26.87 7.52 -0.47
C ASN A 307 28.17 6.72 -0.66
N ILE A 308 28.87 6.49 0.45
CA ILE A 308 29.99 5.55 0.51
C ILE A 308 29.39 4.14 0.54
N MET A 309 29.76 3.31 -0.42
CA MET A 309 29.23 1.94 -0.48
C MET A 309 29.85 1.08 0.63
N PRO A 310 29.02 0.38 1.42
CA PRO A 310 29.52 -0.40 2.56
C PRO A 310 30.00 -1.81 2.16
N ILE A 311 29.75 -2.25 0.93
CA ILE A 311 30.11 -3.59 0.43
C ILE A 311 30.37 -3.55 -1.09
N ASP A 312 31.13 -4.53 -1.58
CA ASP A 312 31.21 -4.84 -3.01
C ASP A 312 29.83 -5.29 -3.53
N CYS A 313 29.35 -4.67 -4.60
CA CYS A 313 28.11 -5.10 -5.24
C CYS A 313 28.04 -4.81 -6.74
N VAL A 314 27.14 -5.52 -7.41
CA VAL A 314 26.80 -5.26 -8.81
C VAL A 314 25.53 -4.44 -8.86
N PHE A 315 25.63 -3.20 -9.33
CA PHE A 315 24.46 -2.46 -9.76
C PHE A 315 23.95 -3.06 -11.06
N ARG A 316 22.71 -3.55 -11.01
CA ARG A 316 21.97 -4.00 -12.19
C ARG A 316 20.82 -3.04 -12.42
N LYS A 317 20.70 -2.57 -13.66
CA LYS A 317 19.53 -1.85 -14.15
C LYS A 317 19.23 -0.57 -13.36
N LEU A 318 19.74 0.56 -13.86
CA LEU A 318 19.24 1.86 -13.45
C LEU A 318 17.81 2.03 -14.01
N SER A 319 16.86 2.46 -13.19
CA SER A 319 15.49 2.78 -13.62
C SER A 319 15.08 4.15 -13.11
N ALA A 320 14.33 4.90 -13.93
CA ALA A 320 13.77 6.19 -13.58
C ALA A 320 12.32 6.30 -14.07
N PHE A 321 11.48 7.04 -13.34
CA PHE A 321 10.13 7.39 -13.77
C PHE A 321 10.03 8.91 -13.96
N VAL A 322 9.70 9.32 -15.18
CA VAL A 322 9.56 10.72 -15.60
C VAL A 322 8.08 11.09 -15.55
N TRP A 323 7.75 12.08 -14.73
CA TRP A 323 6.38 12.59 -14.57
C TRP A 323 6.07 13.72 -15.55
N GLU A 324 7.03 14.60 -15.78
CA GLU A 324 6.89 15.75 -16.68
C GLU A 324 8.22 15.97 -17.43
N ASN A 325 8.15 16.23 -18.73
CA ASN A 325 9.32 16.42 -19.58
C ASN A 325 9.02 17.48 -20.63
N GLU A 326 9.41 18.72 -20.34
CA GLU A 326 9.32 19.86 -21.26
C GLU A 326 10.58 19.99 -22.12
N CYS A 327 11.47 19.00 -22.10
CA CYS A 327 12.72 19.05 -22.85
C CYS A 327 12.49 18.89 -24.34
N ASN A 328 13.10 19.79 -25.10
CA ASN A 328 13.13 19.79 -26.56
C ASN A 328 14.37 19.08 -27.12
N VAL A 329 15.31 18.68 -26.26
CA VAL A 329 16.47 17.86 -26.58
C VAL A 329 16.61 16.74 -25.55
N GLU A 330 17.36 15.71 -25.92
CA GLU A 330 17.54 14.51 -25.12
C GLU A 330 18.18 14.83 -23.76
N SER A 331 17.67 14.19 -22.70
CA SER A 331 18.24 14.25 -21.35
C SER A 331 18.81 12.89 -20.96
N SER A 332 19.74 12.85 -20.02
CA SER A 332 20.25 11.57 -19.49
C SER A 332 20.54 11.56 -18.01
N ILE A 333 20.47 10.35 -17.43
CA ILE A 333 20.80 10.06 -16.04
C ILE A 333 21.90 9.01 -16.04
N LYS A 334 23.07 9.34 -15.50
CA LYS A 334 24.24 8.46 -15.44
C LYS A 334 24.56 8.06 -14.02
N LEU A 335 24.87 6.79 -13.79
CA LEU A 335 25.46 6.36 -12.53
C LEU A 335 26.97 6.69 -12.54
N LYS A 336 27.45 7.31 -11.47
CA LYS A 336 28.86 7.62 -11.24
C LYS A 336 29.39 6.81 -10.06
N SER A 337 30.63 6.32 -10.17
CA SER A 337 31.42 5.77 -9.07
C SER A 337 32.73 6.51 -8.99
N ASN A 338 33.08 7.04 -7.82
CA ASN A 338 34.28 7.86 -7.60
C ASN A 338 34.44 8.98 -8.64
N PHE A 339 33.32 9.63 -9.00
CA PHE A 339 33.21 10.67 -10.05
C PHE A 339 33.48 10.20 -11.49
N GLU A 340 33.76 8.93 -11.72
CA GLU A 340 33.92 8.35 -13.04
C GLU A 340 32.59 7.78 -13.56
N SER A 341 32.39 7.82 -14.88
CA SER A 341 31.22 7.21 -15.52
C SER A 341 31.30 5.69 -15.42
N THR A 342 30.23 5.09 -14.90
CA THR A 342 30.11 3.62 -14.82
C THR A 342 29.73 2.97 -16.15
N GLY A 343 29.32 3.77 -17.14
CA GLY A 343 28.74 3.28 -18.40
C GLY A 343 27.25 2.92 -18.30
N ILE A 344 26.66 2.95 -17.09
CA ILE A 344 25.22 2.83 -16.89
C ILE A 344 24.56 4.20 -17.12
N GLU A 345 23.70 4.29 -18.12
CA GLU A 345 23.04 5.53 -18.54
C GLU A 345 21.60 5.26 -18.97
N ILE A 346 20.67 6.06 -18.45
CA ILE A 346 19.32 6.19 -18.98
C ILE A 346 19.28 7.39 -19.91
N THR A 347 18.80 7.17 -21.14
CA THR A 347 18.49 8.23 -22.09
C THR A 347 16.98 8.51 -22.11
N ILE A 348 16.60 9.78 -21.98
CA ILE A 348 15.20 10.25 -21.95
C ILE A 348 14.97 11.13 -23.20
N PRO A 349 14.18 10.65 -24.18
CA PRO A 349 13.87 11.43 -25.37
C PRO A 349 13.05 12.70 -25.08
N PRO A 350 13.12 13.73 -25.94
CA PRO A 350 12.37 14.98 -25.79
C PRO A 350 10.85 14.77 -25.68
N GLY A 351 10.20 15.31 -24.65
CA GLY A 351 8.74 15.23 -24.48
C GLY A 351 8.18 13.88 -24.02
N TRP A 352 9.04 12.88 -23.76
CA TRP A 352 8.59 11.56 -23.33
C TRP A 352 8.46 11.48 -21.81
N MET A 353 7.38 10.84 -21.35
CA MET A 353 7.08 10.58 -19.95
C MET A 353 6.98 9.06 -19.72
N GLY A 354 7.05 8.62 -18.46
CA GLY A 354 6.93 7.21 -18.06
C GLY A 354 8.23 6.59 -17.56
N ARG A 355 8.32 5.25 -17.62
CA ARG A 355 9.45 4.50 -17.06
C ARG A 355 10.55 4.29 -18.08
N PHE A 356 11.78 4.59 -17.69
CA PHE A 356 13.00 4.35 -18.44
C PHE A 356 13.92 3.46 -17.64
N SER A 357 14.68 2.60 -18.31
CA SER A 357 15.69 1.78 -17.65
C SER A 357 16.85 1.44 -18.57
N ASP A 358 18.04 1.40 -18.01
CA ASP A 358 19.23 0.86 -18.67
C ASP A 358 19.29 -0.68 -18.54
N VAL A 359 20.11 -1.31 -19.37
CA VAL A 359 20.44 -2.75 -19.35
C VAL A 359 21.86 -3.04 -18.85
N GLY A 360 22.65 -2.01 -18.53
CA GLY A 360 24.01 -2.15 -18.04
C GLY A 360 24.13 -2.77 -16.65
N GLU A 361 25.28 -3.40 -16.41
CA GLU A 361 25.75 -3.85 -15.10
C GLU A 361 27.08 -3.17 -14.77
N TYR A 362 27.26 -2.76 -13.52
CA TYR A 362 28.51 -2.17 -13.05
C TYR A 362 28.84 -2.65 -11.64
N VAL A 363 30.10 -3.04 -11.44
CA VAL A 363 30.60 -3.48 -10.14
C VAL A 363 31.12 -2.26 -9.39
N VAL A 364 30.52 -1.99 -8.24
CA VAL A 364 31.00 -0.97 -7.29
C VAL A 364 31.66 -1.68 -6.13
N LYS A 365 32.78 -1.12 -5.66
CA LYS A 365 33.53 -1.68 -4.54
C LYS A 365 33.14 -1.04 -3.22
N GLU A 366 33.37 -1.76 -2.13
CA GLU A 366 33.33 -1.19 -0.80
C GLU A 366 34.24 0.05 -0.72
N GLY A 367 33.70 1.15 -0.19
CA GLY A 367 34.37 2.43 -0.08
C GLY A 367 34.18 3.37 -1.28
N ASP A 368 33.66 2.88 -2.41
CA ASP A 368 33.38 3.74 -3.56
C ASP A 368 32.27 4.75 -3.26
N LEU A 369 32.44 5.97 -3.78
CA LEU A 369 31.42 7.02 -3.71
C LEU A 369 30.48 6.91 -4.92
N VAL A 370 29.21 6.60 -4.68
CA VAL A 370 28.22 6.46 -5.75
C VAL A 370 27.27 7.65 -5.77
N ASN A 371 26.97 8.13 -6.98
CA ASN A 371 26.04 9.25 -7.20
C ASN A 371 25.38 9.14 -8.59
N TYR A 372 24.37 9.97 -8.86
CA TYR A 372 23.79 10.16 -10.19
C TYR A 372 24.20 11.50 -10.78
N GLU A 373 24.55 11.54 -12.07
CA GLU A 373 24.74 12.75 -12.87
C GLU A 373 23.53 12.92 -13.79
N PHE A 374 22.88 14.07 -13.70
CA PHE A 374 21.76 14.46 -14.57
C PHE A 374 22.26 15.45 -15.60
N THR A 375 22.01 15.15 -16.87
CA THR A 375 22.20 16.09 -17.97
C THR A 375 20.84 16.38 -18.57
N THR A 376 20.27 17.56 -18.28
CA THR A 376 19.04 18.01 -18.94
C THR A 376 19.37 18.62 -20.30
N GLY A 377 18.39 18.59 -21.20
CA GLY A 377 18.41 19.45 -22.36
C GLY A 377 18.47 20.93 -22.00
N ASN A 378 19.05 21.76 -22.87
CA ASN A 378 19.12 23.21 -22.62
C ASN A 378 17.71 23.81 -22.46
N ASN A 379 17.50 24.56 -21.36
CA ASN A 379 16.28 25.32 -21.06
C ASN A 379 15.00 24.47 -21.04
N CYS A 380 14.96 23.41 -20.23
CA CYS A 380 13.75 22.63 -20.03
C CYS A 380 13.53 22.22 -18.59
N ASN A 381 12.27 21.89 -18.27
CA ASN A 381 11.89 21.27 -17.02
C ASN A 381 11.75 19.76 -17.21
N LEU A 382 12.53 18.99 -16.46
CA LEU A 382 12.38 17.55 -16.34
C LEU A 382 12.05 17.22 -14.89
N ARG A 383 10.88 16.61 -14.65
CA ARG A 383 10.47 16.13 -13.33
C ARG A 383 10.52 14.63 -13.22
N LEU A 384 11.28 14.15 -12.25
CA LEU A 384 11.46 12.74 -11.94
C LEU A 384 10.71 12.42 -10.65
N MET A 385 9.97 11.32 -10.65
CA MET A 385 9.23 10.83 -9.48
C MET A 385 10.05 9.83 -8.67
N SER A 386 10.84 9.00 -9.35
CA SER A 386 11.69 7.99 -8.70
C SER A 386 12.89 7.64 -9.55
N ILE A 387 13.98 7.29 -8.86
CA ILE A 387 15.18 6.71 -9.44
C ILE A 387 15.57 5.55 -8.53
N SER A 388 15.84 4.41 -9.13
CA SER A 388 16.21 3.21 -8.39
C SER A 388 17.29 2.45 -9.13
N SER A 389 18.23 1.88 -8.39
CA SER A 389 19.19 0.91 -8.89
C SER A 389 19.32 -0.23 -7.89
N MET A 390 19.34 -1.47 -8.38
CA MET A 390 19.47 -2.64 -7.51
C MET A 390 20.94 -3.02 -7.38
N CYS A 391 21.44 -3.02 -6.15
CA CYS A 391 22.80 -3.44 -5.79
C CYS A 391 22.72 -4.88 -5.26
N ASN A 392 23.19 -5.84 -6.05
CA ASN A 392 23.29 -7.24 -5.65
C ASN A 392 24.69 -7.49 -5.10
N GLN A 393 24.79 -7.95 -3.85
CA GLN A 393 26.07 -8.29 -3.23
C GLN A 393 26.82 -9.34 -4.07
N LEU A 394 28.12 -9.11 -4.28
CA LEU A 394 29.01 -10.04 -4.99
C LEU A 394 29.40 -11.26 -4.14
#